data_AF-A0A357EHF4-F1
#
_entry.id   AF-A0A357EHF4-F1
#
_cell.length_a   1.000
_cell.length_b   1.000
_cell.length_c   1.000
_cell.angle_alpha   90.00
_cell.angle_beta   90.00
_cell.angle_gamma   90.00
#
_symmetry.space_group_name_H-M   'P 1'
#
loop_
_entity.id
_entity.type
_entity.pdbx_description
1 polymer ?
#
loop_
_entity_poly.entity_id
_entity_poly.type
_entity_poly.pdbx_seq_one_letter_code
_entity_poly.pdbx_strand_id
1 'polypeptide(L)'
;TVTVESFTSVHARMFAPKIGILEDPATGSAAGALGAYLVHHGIVEVGPTTDILVEQGYEIDRPSRILVQVESDNDAIQGVKVGGHCVMVVEGTLRF
;
A
#
# COMPACT_ATOMS: atom_id res chain seq x y z
N THR A 1 9.10 -11.45 -4.31
CA THR A 1 10.22 -10.81 -3.59
C THR A 1 9.99 -11.09 -2.12
N VAL A 2 11.02 -11.49 -1.37
CA VAL A 2 10.87 -11.76 0.06
C VAL A 2 10.56 -10.42 0.74
N THR A 3 9.58 -10.40 1.65
CA THR A 3 9.32 -9.23 2.47
C THR A 3 10.44 -9.05 3.49
N VAL A 4 10.74 -7.81 3.84
CA VAL A 4 11.66 -7.47 4.93
C VAL A 4 11.01 -7.85 6.26
N GLU A 5 9.72 -7.59 6.41
CA GLU A 5 8.96 -7.99 7.59
C GLU A 5 8.12 -9.23 7.31
N SER A 6 8.29 -10.27 8.13
CA SER A 6 7.65 -11.57 7.91
C SER A 6 6.13 -11.58 8.04
N PHE A 7 5.55 -10.50 8.60
CA PHE A 7 4.10 -10.35 8.77
C PHE A 7 3.44 -9.49 7.69
N THR A 8 4.22 -8.92 6.76
CA THR A 8 3.67 -8.17 5.62
C THR A 8 3.40 -9.13 4.46
N SER A 9 2.46 -8.76 3.60
CA SER A 9 2.00 -9.59 2.50
C SER A 9 2.86 -9.41 1.25
N VAL A 10 3.25 -8.17 0.94
CA VAL A 10 3.97 -7.82 -0.28
C VAL A 10 4.94 -6.68 -0.04
N HIS A 11 6.13 -6.81 -0.62
CA HIS A 11 7.14 -5.77 -0.69
C HIS A 11 7.07 -5.00 -2.01
N ALA A 12 7.01 -3.67 -1.94
CA ALA A 12 6.79 -2.79 -3.08
C ALA A 12 7.76 -1.60 -3.13
N ARG A 13 7.99 -1.12 -4.36
CA ARG A 13 8.68 0.14 -4.67
C ARG A 13 7.89 0.88 -5.74
N MET A 14 7.90 2.21 -5.71
CA MET A 14 7.17 3.04 -6.67
C MET A 14 8.06 4.13 -7.25
N PHE A 15 8.14 4.17 -8.58
CA PHE A 15 8.94 5.13 -9.33
C PHE A 15 8.06 5.92 -10.29
N ALA A 16 8.18 7.24 -10.29
CA ALA A 16 7.47 8.11 -11.22
C ALA A 16 8.33 9.30 -11.67
N PRO A 17 9.51 9.05 -12.29
CA PRO A 17 10.47 10.12 -12.60
C PRO A 17 9.90 11.17 -13.57
N LYS A 18 8.95 10.79 -14.43
CA LYS A 18 8.28 11.70 -15.37
C LYS A 18 7.49 12.83 -14.70
N ILE A 19 7.11 12.67 -13.43
CA ILE A 19 6.41 13.69 -12.65
C ILE A 19 7.28 14.24 -11.51
N GLY A 20 8.60 14.05 -11.59
CA GLY A 20 9.56 14.57 -10.62
C GLY A 20 9.73 13.72 -9.35
N ILE A 21 9.14 12.52 -9.28
CA ILE A 21 9.27 11.61 -8.14
C ILE A 21 10.24 10.50 -8.51
N LEU A 22 11.46 10.54 -7.98
CA LEU A 22 12.44 9.47 -8.22
C LEU A 22 11.95 8.15 -7.63
N GLU A 23 11.62 8.14 -6.33
CA GLU A 23 11.02 7.02 -5.62
C GLU A 23 10.12 7.56 -4.50
N ASP A 24 8.89 7.04 -4.40
CA ASP A 24 7.91 7.44 -3.39
C ASP A 24 7.93 6.47 -2.19
N PRO A 25 7.98 6.94 -0.93
CA PRO A 25 8.05 6.05 0.23
C PRO A 25 6.74 5.31 0.55
N ALA A 26 5.57 5.86 0.19
CA ALA A 26 4.29 5.28 0.55
C ALA A 26 3.19 5.66 -0.45
N THR A 27 2.97 4.84 -1.47
CA THR A 27 2.03 5.15 -2.56
C THR A 27 0.68 4.46 -2.35
N GLY A 28 -0.18 5.05 -1.51
CA GLY A 28 -1.48 4.44 -1.14
C GLY A 28 -2.39 4.08 -2.32
N SER A 29 -2.44 4.90 -3.37
CA SER A 29 -3.23 4.62 -4.57
C SER A 29 -2.73 3.39 -5.34
N ALA A 30 -1.41 3.23 -5.46
CA ALA A 30 -0.80 2.06 -6.08
C ALA A 30 -0.97 0.81 -5.22
N ALA A 31 -0.87 0.93 -3.89
CA ALA A 31 -1.13 -0.16 -2.95
C ALA A 31 -2.58 -0.66 -3.07
N GLY A 32 -3.57 0.24 -3.16
CA GLY A 32 -4.96 -0.14 -3.38
C GLY A 32 -5.18 -0.93 -4.68
N ALA A 33 -4.61 -0.45 -5.79
CA ALA A 33 -4.67 -1.15 -7.07
C ALA A 33 -3.95 -2.51 -7.03
N LEU A 34 -2.80 -2.58 -6.35
CA LEU A 34 -2.06 -3.82 -6.12
C LEU A 34 -2.89 -4.82 -5.31
N GLY A 35 -3.57 -4.38 -4.24
CA GLY A 35 -4.43 -5.25 -3.45
C GLY A 35 -5.58 -5.84 -4.28
N ALA A 36 -6.24 -5.00 -5.07
CA ALA A 36 -7.29 -5.46 -6.00
C ALA A 36 -6.74 -6.47 -7.02
N TYR A 37 -5.54 -6.22 -7.57
CA TYR A 37 -4.88 -7.14 -8.50
C TYR A 37 -4.60 -8.51 -7.85
N LEU A 38 -4.07 -8.53 -6.63
CA LEU A 38 -3.76 -9.77 -5.91
C LEU A 38 -5.01 -10.60 -5.63
N VAL A 39 -6.11 -9.96 -5.24
CA VAL A 39 -7.41 -10.62 -5.03
C VAL A 39 -8.01 -11.11 -6.33
N HIS A 40 -8.05 -10.26 -7.37
CA HIS A 40 -8.63 -10.61 -8.66
C HIS A 40 -7.96 -11.84 -9.30
N HIS A 41 -6.64 -11.99 -9.09
CA HIS A 41 -5.87 -13.11 -9.62
C HIS A 41 -5.69 -14.28 -8.64
N GLY A 42 -6.30 -14.23 -7.45
CA GLY A 42 -6.19 -15.31 -6.45
C GLY A 42 -4.75 -15.58 -5.98
N ILE A 43 -3.89 -14.55 -5.98
CA ILE A 43 -2.48 -14.65 -5.58
C ILE A 43 -2.36 -14.74 -4.06
N VAL A 44 -3.35 -14.22 -3.34
CA VAL A 44 -3.53 -14.34 -1.88
C VAL A 44 -4.77 -15.18 -1.59
N GLU A 45 -4.91 -15.65 -0.35
CA GLU A 45 -6.15 -16.29 0.09
C GLU A 45 -7.30 -15.26 0.09
N VAL A 46 -8.33 -15.51 -0.72
CA VAL A 46 -9.43 -14.58 -0.93
C VAL A 46 -10.62 -14.99 -0.06
N GLY A 47 -11.10 -14.04 0.75
CA GLY A 47 -12.36 -14.14 1.47
C GLY A 47 -13.31 -12.97 1.16
N PRO A 48 -14.49 -12.90 1.81
CA PRO A 48 -15.42 -11.78 1.67
C PRO A 48 -14.76 -10.41 1.97
N THR A 49 -13.76 -10.43 2.83
CA THR A 49 -12.85 -9.32 3.10
C THR A 49 -11.45 -9.88 3.14
N THR A 50 -10.54 -9.29 2.36
CA THR A 50 -9.13 -9.71 2.27
C THR A 50 -8.24 -8.55 2.66
N ASP A 51 -7.48 -8.72 3.74
CA ASP A 51 -6.52 -7.73 4.23
C ASP A 51 -5.12 -8.03 3.66
N ILE A 52 -4.50 -7.02 3.06
CA ILE A 52 -3.18 -7.08 2.44
C ILE A 52 -2.33 -5.97 3.05
N LEU A 53 -1.21 -6.34 3.68
CA LEU A 53 -0.28 -5.38 4.25
C LEU A 53 0.91 -5.19 3.30
N VAL A 54 0.98 -4.01 2.69
CA VAL A 54 2.05 -3.64 1.75
C VAL A 54 3.14 -2.91 2.52
N GLU A 55 4.39 -3.35 2.40
CA GLU A 55 5.57 -2.60 2.84
C GLU A 55 6.22 -1.88 1.66
N GLN A 56 6.61 -0.62 1.86
CA GLN A 56 7.21 0.22 0.82
C GLN A 56 8.24 1.20 1.43
N GLY A 57 9.20 1.64 0.61
CA GLY A 57 10.14 2.71 0.97
C GLY A 57 11.35 2.26 1.79
N TYR A 58 11.58 0.96 1.91
CA TYR A 58 12.70 0.41 2.69
C TYR A 58 14.06 0.71 2.04
N GLU A 59 14.15 0.74 0.71
CA GLU A 59 15.38 1.05 -0.04
C GLU A 59 15.84 2.49 0.07
N ILE A 60 14.96 3.39 0.53
CA ILE A 60 15.24 4.82 0.68
C ILE A 60 15.13 5.27 2.14
N ASP A 61 15.24 4.33 3.09
CA ASP A 61 15.20 4.57 4.55
C ASP A 61 13.93 5.30 5.02
N ARG A 62 12.81 5.07 4.35
CA ARG A 62 11.48 5.62 4.70
C ARG A 62 10.43 4.51 4.76
N PRO A 63 10.62 3.51 5.64
CA PRO A 63 9.74 2.35 5.73
C PRO A 63 8.31 2.76 6.06
N SER A 64 7.38 2.31 5.23
CA SER A 64 5.96 2.58 5.37
C SER A 64 5.18 1.29 5.22
N ARG A 65 4.09 1.16 6.00
CA ARG A 65 3.15 0.04 5.95
C ARG A 65 1.79 0.56 5.56
N ILE A 66 1.22 0.00 4.50
CA ILE A 66 -0.07 0.39 3.95
C ILE A 66 -1.00 -0.82 4.06
N LEU A 67 -2.08 -0.66 4.82
CA LEU A 67 -3.14 -1.66 4.89
C LEU A 67 -4.11 -1.43 3.75
N VAL A 68 -4.32 -2.48 2.96
CA VAL A 68 -5.31 -2.52 1.89
C VAL A 68 -6.34 -3.58 2.25
N GLN A 69 -7.59 -3.17 2.36
CA GLN A 69 -8.72 -4.07 2.58
C GLN A 69 -9.55 -4.13 1.31
N VAL A 70 -9.73 -5.34 0.76
CA VAL A 70 -10.50 -5.58 -0.45
C VAL A 70 -11.76 -6.38 -0.08
N GLU A 71 -12.92 -5.81 -0.38
CA GLU A 71 -14.22 -6.44 -0.19
C GLU A 71 -14.65 -7.14 -1.48
N SER A 72 -15.06 -8.41 -1.38
CA SER A 72 -15.46 -9.23 -2.52
C SER A 72 -16.80 -9.91 -2.26
N ASP A 73 -17.63 -10.01 -3.31
CA ASP A 73 -18.87 -10.78 -3.33
C ASP A 73 -18.96 -11.55 -4.65
N ASN A 74 -19.20 -12.85 -4.59
CA ASN A 74 -19.26 -13.75 -5.76
C ASN A 74 -18.09 -13.53 -6.76
N ASP A 75 -16.85 -13.54 -6.26
CA ASP A 75 -15.62 -13.31 -7.02
C ASP A 75 -15.50 -11.93 -7.71
N ALA A 76 -16.39 -10.99 -7.39
CA ALA A 76 -16.34 -9.60 -7.85
C ALA A 76 -15.94 -8.65 -6.72
N ILE A 77 -14.94 -7.81 -6.99
CA ILE A 77 -14.49 -6.77 -6.06
C ILE A 77 -15.57 -5.70 -5.94
N GLN A 78 -16.02 -5.45 -4.70
CA GLN A 78 -17.04 -4.46 -4.36
C GLN A 78 -16.44 -3.15 -3.83
N GLY A 79 -15.27 -3.23 -3.21
CA GLY A 79 -14.65 -2.07 -2.58
C GLY A 79 -13.18 -2.28 -2.25
N VAL A 80 -12.44 -1.18 -2.26
CA VAL A 80 -11.05 -1.14 -1.82
C VAL A 80 -10.89 0.01 -0.83
N LYS A 81 -10.43 -0.31 0.37
CA LYS A 81 -10.10 0.66 1.42
C LYS A 81 -8.60 0.64 1.63
N VAL A 82 -8.01 1.83 1.73
CA VAL A 82 -6.58 2.01 1.98
C VAL A 82 -6.43 2.80 3.28
N GLY A 83 -5.60 2.28 4.19
CA GLY A 83 -5.35 2.89 5.48
C GLY A 83 -3.93 2.64 5.96
N GLY A 84 -3.56 3.30 7.05
CA GLY A 84 -2.25 3.18 7.66
C GLY A 84 -2.15 4.07 8.89
N HIS A 85 -1.13 3.83 9.71
CA HIS A 85 -0.81 4.70 10.84
C HIS A 85 -0.09 5.95 10.36
N CYS A 86 -0.29 7.05 11.07
CA CYS A 86 0.43 8.30 10.87
C CYS A 86 0.93 8.84 12.22
N VAL A 87 1.96 9.68 12.16
CA VAL A 87 2.49 10.40 13.32
C VAL A 87 2.70 11.85 12.93
N MET A 88 2.39 12.76 13.85
CA MET A 88 2.64 14.19 13.65
C MET A 88 4.14 14.47 13.75
N VAL A 89 4.73 14.95 12.66
CA VAL A 89 6.17 15.25 12.57
C VAL A 89 6.46 16.71 12.89
N VAL A 90 5.61 17.61 12.42
CA VAL A 90 5.78 19.06 12.60
C VAL A 90 4.42 19.72 12.66
N GLU A 91 4.31 20.75 13.49
CA GLU A 91 3.18 21.67 13.56
C GLU A 91 3.73 23.10 13.48
N GLY A 92 3.04 24.00 12.78
CA GLY A 92 3.49 25.38 12.61
C GLY A 92 2.55 26.25 11.81
N THR A 93 2.94 27.50 11.57
CA THR A 93 2.17 28.48 10.79
C THR A 93 3.01 29.02 9.66
N LEU A 94 2.48 28.97 8.43
CA LEU A 94 3.07 29.62 7.26
C LEU A 94 2.54 31.06 7.18
N ARG A 95 3.45 32.01 6.96
CA ARG A 95 3.14 33.42 6.67
C ARG A 95 3.70 33.75 5.29
N PHE A 96 2.92 34.48 4.51
CA PHE A 96 3.25 34.89 3.15
C PHE A 96 3.46 36.40 3.10
#